data_AF-A0A0Q4DN78-F1
#
_entry.id   AF-A0A0Q4DN78-F1
#
_cell.length_a   1.000
_cell.length_b   1.000
_cell.length_c   1.000
_cell.angle_alpha   90.00
_cell.angle_beta   90.00
_cell.angle_gamma   90.00
#
_symmetry.space_group_name_H-M   'P 1'
#
loop_
_entity.id
_entity.type
_entity.pdbx_description
1 polymer ?
#
loop_
_entity_poly.entity_id
_entity_poly.type
_entity_poly.pdbx_seq_one_letter_code
_entity_poly.pdbx_strand_id
1 'polypeptide(L)'
;MKVPSYMARLTGMCLWGLVDDEGRAELRPDLIAGAAFPGDPAITASEVETWMLMLDEVGFLTIYTVGGSTWFALSRPLVTQRPTESEHPAPPVPESSGGFMAMGGAGERARERVQAEGAERASRWAEWAAEQEGVAPPERPLLLDAPPIGCPEHPHNRFTLDCGACGTARRRHDLWLTEQRYAKKVERYEQSLSDTEPW
;
A
#
# COMPACT_ATOMS: atom_id res chain seq x y z
N MET A 1 -25.25 7.91 -0.80
CA MET A 1 -24.26 6.83 -0.71
C MET A 1 -22.90 7.48 -0.83
N LYS A 2 -22.12 7.57 0.27
CA LYS A 2 -20.77 8.15 0.20
C LYS A 2 -19.86 7.13 -0.46
N VAL A 3 -19.06 7.58 -1.44
CA VAL A 3 -18.06 6.71 -2.07
C VAL A 3 -16.86 6.65 -1.13
N PRO A 4 -16.40 5.46 -0.73
CA PRO A 4 -15.23 5.34 0.13
C PRO A 4 -13.99 5.88 -0.59
N SER A 5 -13.07 6.49 0.17
CA SER A 5 -11.83 7.05 -0.37
C SER A 5 -11.02 5.98 -1.11
N TYR A 6 -10.07 6.39 -1.96
CA TYR A 6 -9.17 5.45 -2.63
C TYR A 6 -8.44 4.55 -1.62
N MET A 7 -7.90 5.15 -0.56
CA MET A 7 -7.21 4.40 0.49
C MET A 7 -8.14 3.45 1.22
N ALA A 8 -9.38 3.85 1.56
CA ALA A 8 -10.33 2.96 2.21
C ALA A 8 -10.68 1.74 1.35
N ARG A 9 -10.81 1.92 0.02
CA ARG A 9 -11.00 0.78 -0.91
C ARG A 9 -9.79 -0.15 -0.93
N LEU A 10 -8.58 0.40 -0.93
CA LEU A 10 -7.34 -0.38 -0.90
C LEU A 10 -7.23 -1.17 0.41
N THR A 11 -7.52 -0.54 1.56
CA THR A 11 -7.62 -1.23 2.85
C THR A 11 -8.60 -2.38 2.78
N GLY A 12 -9.81 -2.16 2.24
CA GLY A 12 -10.82 -3.19 2.07
C GLY A 12 -10.33 -4.41 1.26
N MET A 13 -9.51 -4.18 0.22
CA MET A 13 -8.89 -5.28 -0.54
C MET A 13 -7.87 -6.06 0.29
N CYS A 14 -7.07 -5.37 1.11
CA CYS A 14 -6.09 -6.01 1.98
C CYS A 14 -6.76 -6.85 3.09
N LEU A 15 -7.93 -6.44 3.59
CA LEU A 15 -8.62 -7.14 4.68
C LEU A 15 -8.94 -8.61 4.36
N TRP A 16 -9.20 -8.96 3.09
CA TRP A 16 -9.43 -10.36 2.71
C TRP A 16 -8.25 -11.29 3.05
N GLY A 17 -7.03 -10.78 3.13
CA GLY A 17 -5.85 -11.55 3.53
C GLY A 17 -5.60 -11.56 5.05
N LEU A 18 -6.36 -10.79 5.83
CA LEU A 18 -6.19 -10.64 7.28
C LEU A 18 -7.29 -11.34 8.09
N VAL A 19 -8.39 -11.67 7.43
CA VAL A 19 -9.52 -12.37 8.04
C VAL A 19 -9.38 -13.88 7.93
N ASP A 20 -10.08 -14.59 8.80
CA ASP A 20 -10.25 -16.02 8.70
C ASP A 20 -11.18 -16.44 7.54
N ASP A 21 -11.40 -17.75 7.39
CA ASP A 21 -12.26 -18.33 6.36
C ASP A 21 -13.74 -17.87 6.45
N GLU A 22 -14.18 -17.38 7.62
CA GLU A 22 -15.52 -16.81 7.83
C GLU A 22 -15.54 -15.28 7.68
N GLY A 23 -14.40 -14.66 7.35
CA GLY A 23 -14.30 -13.23 7.15
C GLY A 23 -14.16 -12.40 8.42
N ARG A 24 -13.74 -12.99 9.53
CA ARG A 24 -13.64 -12.33 10.84
C ARG A 24 -12.20 -12.06 11.24
N ALA A 25 -11.98 -10.97 11.96
CA ALA A 25 -10.72 -10.69 12.64
C ALA A 25 -10.92 -9.62 13.74
N GLU A 26 -9.92 -9.52 14.64
CA GLU A 26 -9.88 -8.46 15.65
C GLU A 26 -9.58 -7.10 15.00
N LEU A 27 -10.32 -6.06 15.38
CA LEU A 27 -10.08 -4.71 14.90
C LEU A 27 -8.89 -4.10 15.65
N ARG A 28 -7.69 -4.28 15.11
CA ARG A 28 -6.45 -3.68 15.61
C ARG A 28 -5.81 -2.79 14.55
N PRO A 29 -6.11 -1.47 14.56
CA PRO A 29 -5.68 -0.56 13.50
C PRO A 29 -4.16 -0.52 13.28
N ASP A 30 -3.36 -0.60 14.35
CA ASP A 30 -1.89 -0.67 14.24
C ASP A 30 -1.43 -1.92 13.46
N LEU A 31 -2.05 -3.07 13.70
CA LEU A 31 -1.71 -4.32 13.01
C LEU A 31 -2.22 -4.32 11.57
N ILE A 32 -3.42 -3.79 11.34
CA ILE A 32 -3.99 -3.65 10.00
C ILE A 32 -3.12 -2.70 9.17
N ALA A 33 -2.65 -1.58 9.75
CA ALA A 33 -1.72 -0.67 9.08
C ALA A 33 -0.43 -1.40 8.68
N GLY A 34 0.22 -2.08 9.63
CA GLY A 34 1.48 -2.80 9.38
C GLY A 34 1.35 -3.94 8.37
N ALA A 35 0.20 -4.62 8.32
CA ALA A 35 -0.02 -5.73 7.40
C ALA A 35 -0.49 -5.29 6.00
N ALA A 36 -1.37 -4.29 5.92
CA ALA A 36 -1.88 -3.77 4.66
C ALA A 36 -0.88 -2.85 3.95
N PHE A 37 -0.07 -2.11 4.71
CA PHE A 37 0.86 -1.09 4.21
C PHE A 37 2.24 -1.23 4.87
N PRO A 38 2.96 -2.34 4.60
CA PRO A 38 4.21 -2.63 5.28
C PRO A 38 5.28 -1.57 4.95
N GLY A 39 5.79 -0.93 6.00
CA GLY A 39 6.91 0.03 5.90
C GLY A 39 6.53 1.43 5.45
N ASP A 40 5.23 1.76 5.34
CA ASP A 40 4.79 3.12 5.05
C ASP A 40 4.56 3.92 6.35
N PRO A 41 5.44 4.88 6.69
CA PRO A 41 5.30 5.67 7.90
C PRO A 41 4.21 6.75 7.80
N ALA A 42 3.70 7.03 6.59
CA ALA A 42 2.63 8.02 6.42
C ALA A 42 1.28 7.49 6.91
N ILE A 43 1.10 6.17 6.93
CA ILE A 43 -0.17 5.53 7.27
C ILE A 43 -0.22 5.27 8.77
N THR A 44 -1.06 6.05 9.46
CA THR A 44 -1.26 5.92 10.90
C THR A 44 -2.44 5.00 11.23
N ALA A 45 -2.45 4.47 12.44
CA ALA A 45 -3.58 3.72 12.99
C ALA A 45 -4.90 4.50 12.91
N SER A 46 -4.87 5.82 13.16
CA SER A 46 -6.05 6.69 13.08
C SER A 46 -6.62 6.83 11.65
N GLU A 47 -5.75 6.82 10.63
CA GLU A 47 -6.20 6.81 9.24
C GLU A 47 -6.88 5.49 8.90
N VAL A 48 -6.29 4.37 9.33
CA VAL A 48 -6.88 3.04 9.18
C VAL A 48 -8.22 2.94 9.89
N GLU A 49 -8.35 3.43 11.13
CA GLU A 49 -9.65 3.51 11.83
C GLU A 49 -10.70 4.25 11.01
N THR A 50 -10.31 5.40 10.45
CA THR A 50 -11.21 6.20 9.60
C THR A 50 -11.65 5.40 8.38
N TRP A 51 -10.73 4.68 7.74
CA TRP A 51 -11.06 3.84 6.58
C TRP A 51 -11.94 2.65 6.94
N MET A 52 -11.73 2.01 8.09
CA MET A 52 -12.58 0.93 8.60
C MET A 52 -14.01 1.43 8.84
N LEU A 53 -14.17 2.62 9.43
CA LEU A 53 -15.49 3.25 9.62
C LEU A 53 -16.15 3.59 8.28
N MET A 54 -15.40 4.05 7.28
CA MET A 54 -15.94 4.25 5.94
C MET A 54 -16.44 2.94 5.33
N LEU A 55 -15.69 1.84 5.48
CA LEU A 55 -16.07 0.53 4.96
C LEU A 55 -17.31 -0.05 5.66
N ASP A 56 -17.46 0.19 6.96
CA ASP A 56 -18.67 -0.12 7.74
C ASP A 56 -19.87 0.70 7.23
N GLU A 57 -19.72 2.02 7.02
CA GLU A 57 -20.79 2.89 6.52
C GLU A 57 -21.32 2.45 5.14
N VAL A 58 -20.45 1.88 4.28
CA VAL A 58 -20.84 1.41 2.94
C VAL A 58 -21.31 -0.06 2.96
N GLY A 59 -21.29 -0.72 4.12
CA GLY A 59 -21.72 -2.11 4.29
C GLY A 59 -20.76 -3.11 3.63
N PHE A 60 -19.47 -2.78 3.54
CA PHE A 60 -18.44 -3.72 3.10
C PHE A 60 -18.04 -4.68 4.23
N LEU A 61 -18.06 -4.18 5.46
CA LEU A 61 -17.81 -4.93 6.68
C LEU A 61 -18.80 -4.49 7.77
N THR A 62 -18.78 -5.19 8.89
CA THR A 62 -19.52 -4.83 10.11
C THR A 62 -18.56 -4.83 11.28
N ILE A 63 -18.48 -3.71 11.99
CA ILE A 63 -17.70 -3.59 13.23
C ILE A 63 -18.59 -3.92 14.43
N TYR A 64 -18.09 -4.73 15.36
CA TYR A 64 -18.85 -5.17 16.54
C TYR A 64 -17.93 -5.41 17.74
N THR A 65 -18.49 -5.44 18.95
CA THR A 65 -17.74 -5.63 20.19
C THR A 65 -18.21 -6.88 20.91
N VAL A 66 -17.29 -7.78 21.27
CA VAL A 66 -17.55 -9.00 22.05
C VAL A 66 -16.44 -9.15 23.07
N GLY A 67 -16.81 -9.35 24.34
CA GLY A 67 -15.84 -9.60 25.42
C GLY A 67 -14.90 -8.43 25.71
N GLY A 68 -15.27 -7.19 25.38
CA GLY A 68 -14.44 -6.00 25.58
C GLY A 68 -13.41 -5.75 24.46
N SER A 69 -13.28 -6.65 23.50
CA SER A 69 -12.51 -6.43 22.27
C SER A 69 -13.42 -5.99 21.12
N THR A 70 -12.85 -5.20 20.21
CA THR A 70 -13.53 -4.79 18.98
C THR A 70 -13.11 -5.71 17.85
N TRP A 71 -14.06 -6.15 17.06
CA TRP A 71 -13.93 -7.11 15.99
C TRP A 71 -14.57 -6.55 14.72
N PHE A 72 -14.24 -7.14 13.58
CA PHE A 72 -14.95 -6.86 12.34
C PHE A 72 -15.19 -8.15 11.55
N ALA A 73 -16.29 -8.16 10.79
CA ALA A 73 -16.66 -9.24 9.89
C ALA A 73 -16.91 -8.67 8.49
N LEU A 74 -16.30 -9.25 7.47
CA LEU A 74 -16.55 -8.87 6.08
C LEU A 74 -17.95 -9.32 5.67
N SER A 75 -18.69 -8.46 4.97
CA SER A 75 -20.01 -8.82 4.45
C SER A 75 -19.93 -9.85 3.33
N ARG A 76 -18.79 -9.91 2.63
CA ARG A 76 -18.50 -10.87 1.54
C ARG A 76 -17.05 -11.38 1.64
N PRO A 77 -16.78 -12.38 2.49
CA PRO A 77 -15.48 -13.03 2.53
C PRO A 77 -15.22 -13.85 1.25
N LEU A 78 -13.94 -14.17 1.01
CA LEU A 78 -13.57 -15.07 -0.07
C LEU A 78 -14.00 -16.50 0.26
N VAL A 79 -14.38 -17.28 -0.76
CA VAL A 79 -14.78 -18.67 -0.57
C VAL A 79 -13.55 -19.57 -0.55
N THR A 80 -13.26 -20.18 0.60
CA THR A 80 -12.20 -21.19 0.74
C THR A 80 -12.75 -22.60 0.48
N GLN A 81 -12.03 -23.43 -0.28
CA GLN A 81 -12.48 -24.80 -0.60
C GLN A 81 -12.41 -25.80 0.56
N ARG A 82 -11.64 -25.46 1.61
CA ARG A 82 -11.47 -26.26 2.82
C ARG A 82 -11.54 -25.31 4.03
N PRO A 83 -12.74 -24.79 4.36
CA PRO A 83 -12.88 -23.81 5.43
C PRO A 83 -12.55 -24.47 6.77
N THR A 84 -11.83 -23.72 7.59
CA THR A 84 -11.60 -24.03 9.01
C THR A 84 -12.66 -23.32 9.84
N GLU A 85 -13.12 -23.92 10.93
CA GLU A 85 -14.05 -23.26 11.86
C GLU A 85 -13.39 -22.01 12.46
N SER A 86 -14.11 -20.90 12.47
CA SER A 86 -13.61 -19.62 12.99
C SER A 86 -13.38 -19.67 14.50
N GLU A 87 -12.18 -19.29 14.94
CA GLU A 87 -11.87 -19.05 16.36
C GLU A 87 -12.36 -17.67 16.83
N HIS A 88 -12.87 -16.84 15.90
CA HIS A 88 -13.28 -15.48 16.17
C HIS A 88 -14.79 -15.39 16.44
N PRO A 89 -15.21 -14.60 17.46
CA PRO A 89 -16.60 -14.53 17.85
C PRO A 89 -17.45 -14.01 16.69
N ALA A 90 -18.59 -14.65 16.43
CA ALA A 90 -19.54 -14.17 15.43
C ALA A 90 -20.11 -12.80 15.84
N PRO A 91 -20.44 -11.92 14.87
CA PRO A 91 -21.18 -10.70 15.17
C PRO A 91 -22.52 -11.05 15.84
N PRO A 92 -22.95 -10.27 16.85
CA PRO A 92 -24.26 -10.49 17.45
C PRO A 92 -25.34 -10.37 16.36
N VAL A 93 -26.22 -11.36 16.30
CA VAL A 93 -27.34 -11.35 15.34
C VAL A 93 -28.17 -10.10 15.62
N PRO A 94 -28.36 -9.19 14.66
CA PRO A 94 -29.16 -8.01 14.91
C PRO A 94 -30.62 -8.44 15.12
N GLU A 95 -31.14 -8.28 16.34
CA GLU A 95 -32.58 -8.13 16.50
C GLU A 95 -32.99 -6.89 15.69
N SER A 96 -33.89 -7.05 14.74
CA SER A 96 -34.32 -5.98 13.84
C SER A 96 -34.92 -4.81 14.62
N SER A 97 -34.12 -3.78 14.95
CA SER A 97 -34.59 -2.42 15.24
C SER A 97 -33.42 -1.46 15.49
N GLY A 98 -33.52 -0.23 14.95
CA GLY A 98 -32.72 0.91 15.42
C GLY A 98 -32.00 1.68 14.33
N GLY A 99 -32.74 2.40 13.49
CA GLY A 99 -32.16 3.50 12.71
C GLY A 99 -31.46 4.50 13.65
N PHE A 100 -30.24 4.87 13.27
CA PHE A 100 -29.40 5.81 14.00
C PHE A 100 -30.13 7.17 14.14
N MET A 101 -30.55 7.53 15.35
CA MET A 101 -31.09 8.85 15.65
C MET A 101 -29.98 9.90 15.57
N ALA A 102 -30.11 10.81 14.61
CA ALA A 102 -29.28 12.00 14.48
C ALA A 102 -29.50 12.95 15.67
N MET A 103 -28.51 13.05 16.57
CA MET A 103 -28.40 14.16 17.52
C MET A 103 -27.86 15.40 16.80
N GLY A 104 -28.73 16.39 16.59
CA GLY A 104 -28.40 17.69 16.01
C GLY A 104 -27.45 18.53 16.87
N GLY A 105 -26.61 19.33 16.22
CA GLY A 105 -25.84 20.43 16.83
C GLY A 105 -24.33 20.21 17.05
N ALA A 106 -23.86 18.96 17.12
CA ALA A 106 -22.42 18.67 17.32
C ALA A 106 -21.60 18.70 16.02
N GLY A 107 -22.26 18.54 14.86
CA GLY A 107 -21.60 18.43 13.56
C GLY A 107 -20.96 19.72 13.04
N GLU A 108 -21.42 20.89 13.47
CA GLU A 108 -20.90 22.17 12.97
C GLU A 108 -19.55 22.52 13.60
N ARG A 109 -19.42 22.39 14.93
CA ARG A 109 -18.13 22.50 15.66
C ARG A 109 -17.13 21.39 15.30
N ALA A 110 -17.61 20.22 14.87
CA ALA A 110 -16.74 19.16 14.35
C ALA A 110 -16.21 19.50 12.96
N ARG A 111 -17.06 20.02 12.06
CA ARG A 111 -16.66 20.45 10.71
C ARG A 111 -15.66 21.61 10.74
N GLU A 112 -15.85 22.56 11.64
CA GLU A 112 -14.94 23.71 11.78
C GLU A 112 -13.54 23.28 12.26
N ARG A 113 -13.48 22.34 13.22
CA ARG A 113 -12.21 21.74 13.69
C ARG A 113 -11.50 20.95 12.58
N VAL A 114 -12.26 20.16 11.81
CA VAL A 114 -11.73 19.42 10.66
C VAL A 114 -11.23 20.35 9.55
N GLN A 115 -11.88 21.49 9.32
CA GLN A 115 -11.40 22.49 8.36
C GLN A 115 -10.12 23.18 8.84
N ALA A 116 -10.02 23.51 10.14
CA ALA A 116 -8.81 24.07 10.73
C ALA A 116 -7.62 23.09 10.67
N GLU A 117 -7.83 21.82 11.06
CA GLU A 117 -6.84 20.75 10.91
C GLU A 117 -6.49 20.47 9.44
N GLY A 118 -7.46 20.65 8.54
CA GLY A 118 -7.26 20.58 7.08
C GLY A 118 -6.34 21.67 6.57
N ALA A 119 -6.47 22.90 7.07
CA ALA A 119 -5.60 24.03 6.72
C ALA A 119 -4.16 23.82 7.22
N GLU A 120 -3.97 23.30 8.44
CA GLU A 120 -2.66 22.94 8.98
C GLU A 120 -2.00 21.76 8.25
N ARG A 121 -2.81 20.85 7.69
CA ARG A 121 -2.28 19.79 6.82
C ARG A 121 -1.89 20.39 5.48
N ALA A 122 -2.71 21.25 4.88
CA ALA A 122 -2.39 21.91 3.61
C ALA A 122 -1.10 22.75 3.70
N SER A 123 -0.85 23.45 4.82
CA SER A 123 0.40 24.19 5.02
C SER A 123 1.62 23.27 5.10
N ARG A 124 1.52 22.13 5.83
CA ARG A 124 2.59 21.12 5.87
C ARG A 124 2.89 20.50 4.50
N TRP A 125 1.87 20.31 3.67
CA TRP A 125 2.05 19.83 2.29
C TRP A 125 2.69 20.88 1.39
N ALA A 126 2.36 22.17 1.58
CA ALA A 126 3.01 23.27 0.86
C ALA A 126 4.49 23.42 1.26
N GLU A 127 4.80 23.27 2.55
CA GLU A 127 6.18 23.25 3.07
C GLU A 127 6.97 22.05 2.52
N TRP A 128 6.42 20.84 2.58
CA TRP A 128 7.06 19.65 2.00
C TRP A 128 7.25 19.78 0.49
N ALA A 129 6.27 20.32 -0.25
CA ALA A 129 6.39 20.54 -1.69
C ALA A 129 7.50 21.55 -2.01
N ALA A 130 7.64 22.62 -1.23
CA ALA A 130 8.72 23.59 -1.37
C ALA A 130 10.09 22.97 -1.01
N GLU A 131 10.16 22.06 -0.04
CA GLU A 131 11.39 21.30 0.28
C GLU A 131 11.79 20.31 -0.83
N GLN A 132 10.82 19.73 -1.55
CA GLN A 132 11.07 18.82 -2.66
C GLN A 132 11.38 19.53 -3.99
N GLU A 133 11.09 20.83 -4.10
CA GLU A 133 11.34 21.66 -5.27
C GLU A 133 12.85 21.88 -5.46
N GLY A 134 13.53 20.88 -6.01
CA GLY A 134 14.98 20.87 -6.23
C GLY A 134 15.66 19.53 -5.97
N VAL A 135 14.96 18.55 -5.38
CA VAL A 135 15.50 17.20 -5.19
C VAL A 135 15.33 16.42 -6.50
N ALA A 136 16.44 16.10 -7.16
CA ALA A 136 16.41 15.27 -8.36
C ALA A 136 15.78 13.89 -8.03
N PRO A 137 14.86 13.38 -8.87
CA PRO A 137 14.29 12.05 -8.69
C PRO A 137 15.41 11.01 -8.54
N PRO A 138 15.23 9.96 -7.70
CA PRO A 138 16.23 8.93 -7.57
C PRO A 138 16.50 8.27 -8.92
N GLU A 139 17.77 7.99 -9.21
CA GLU A 139 18.14 7.35 -10.46
C GLU A 139 17.47 6.00 -10.62
N ARG A 140 16.86 5.79 -11.79
CA ARG A 140 16.23 4.50 -12.13
C ARG A 140 17.30 3.38 -12.14
N PRO A 141 17.03 2.23 -11.50
CA PRO A 141 17.97 1.11 -11.49
C PRO A 141 18.23 0.56 -12.90
N LEU A 142 19.52 0.39 -13.26
CA LEU A 142 19.95 -0.09 -14.57
C LEU A 142 19.36 -1.44 -14.99
N LEU A 143 19.01 -2.30 -14.03
CA LEU A 143 18.41 -3.61 -14.29
C LEU A 143 17.04 -3.52 -14.99
N LEU A 144 16.32 -2.42 -14.83
CA LEU A 144 15.00 -2.25 -15.45
C LEU A 144 15.09 -1.97 -16.96
N ASP A 145 16.22 -1.45 -17.43
CA ASP A 145 16.48 -1.17 -18.84
C ASP A 145 17.37 -2.24 -19.48
N ALA A 146 17.73 -3.28 -18.72
CA ALA A 146 18.58 -4.36 -19.19
C ALA A 146 17.85 -5.24 -20.23
N PRO A 147 18.56 -5.70 -21.28
CA PRO A 147 18.00 -6.68 -22.22
C PRO A 147 17.63 -7.98 -21.47
N PRO A 148 16.67 -8.79 -21.95
CA PRO A 148 16.20 -9.96 -21.21
C PRO A 148 17.31 -10.98 -20.92
N ILE A 149 17.24 -11.62 -19.75
CA ILE A 149 18.26 -12.57 -19.29
C ILE A 149 18.25 -13.91 -20.06
N GLY A 150 17.13 -14.24 -20.69
CA GLY A 150 16.96 -15.48 -21.46
C GLY A 150 16.61 -15.23 -22.92
N CYS A 151 16.63 -16.29 -23.72
CA CYS A 151 16.30 -16.20 -25.14
C CYS A 151 14.79 -15.93 -25.34
N PRO A 152 14.33 -15.56 -26.55
CA PRO A 152 12.92 -15.30 -26.82
C PRO A 152 11.98 -16.47 -26.45
N GLU A 153 12.47 -17.71 -26.53
CA GLU A 153 11.73 -18.91 -26.14
C GLU A 153 11.70 -19.14 -24.63
N HIS A 154 12.68 -18.59 -23.91
CA HIS A 154 12.81 -18.70 -22.45
C HIS A 154 13.14 -17.35 -21.81
N PRO A 155 12.22 -16.37 -21.84
CA PRO A 155 12.50 -14.99 -21.42
C PRO A 155 12.97 -14.88 -19.95
N HIS A 156 12.59 -15.84 -19.10
CA HIS A 156 12.96 -15.88 -17.68
C HIS A 156 14.00 -16.95 -17.34
N ASN A 157 14.63 -17.57 -18.36
CA ASN A 157 15.63 -18.62 -18.18
C ASN A 157 15.18 -19.75 -17.23
N ARG A 158 13.90 -20.15 -17.30
CA ARG A 158 13.38 -21.29 -16.56
C ARG A 158 13.28 -22.49 -17.51
N PHE A 159 13.83 -23.63 -17.09
CA PHE A 159 13.51 -25.01 -17.53
C PHE A 159 14.42 -25.79 -18.50
N THR A 160 15.57 -25.28 -18.96
CA THR A 160 16.54 -26.14 -19.67
C THR A 160 17.98 -25.75 -19.33
N LEU A 161 18.69 -26.60 -18.57
CA LEU A 161 20.07 -26.34 -18.12
C LEU A 161 21.07 -26.15 -19.28
N ASP A 162 20.75 -26.63 -20.49
CA ASP A 162 21.69 -26.70 -21.62
C ASP A 162 21.27 -25.89 -22.86
N CYS A 163 20.41 -24.87 -22.71
CA CYS A 163 20.05 -24.02 -23.84
C CYS A 163 21.19 -23.03 -24.17
N GLY A 164 21.93 -23.29 -25.26
CA GLY A 164 23.01 -22.41 -25.71
C GLY A 164 22.57 -20.97 -25.99
N ALA A 165 21.34 -20.77 -26.46
CA ALA A 165 20.77 -19.44 -26.70
C ALA A 165 20.50 -18.67 -25.39
N CYS A 166 20.05 -19.36 -24.33
CA CYS A 166 19.93 -18.75 -22.99
C CYS A 166 21.30 -18.33 -22.44
N GLY A 167 22.33 -19.15 -22.63
CA GLY A 167 23.70 -18.79 -22.25
C GLY A 167 24.21 -17.54 -22.97
N THR A 168 23.91 -17.40 -24.27
CA THR A 168 24.27 -16.20 -25.05
C THR A 168 23.47 -14.98 -24.64
N ALA A 169 22.16 -15.11 -24.38
CA ALA A 169 21.33 -14.01 -23.87
C ALA A 169 21.84 -13.51 -22.52
N ARG A 170 22.21 -14.43 -21.61
CA ARG A 170 22.79 -14.08 -20.31
C ARG A 170 24.11 -13.32 -20.43
N ARG A 171 25.03 -13.80 -21.29
CA ARG A 171 26.29 -13.09 -21.56
C ARG A 171 26.05 -11.68 -22.11
N ARG A 172 25.07 -11.51 -23.00
CA ARG A 172 24.69 -10.20 -23.55
C ARG A 172 24.12 -9.27 -22.47
N HIS A 173 23.27 -9.78 -21.58
CA HIS A 173 22.75 -9.03 -20.43
C HIS A 173 23.90 -8.56 -19.51
N ASP A 174 24.82 -9.46 -19.17
CA ASP A 174 25.92 -9.15 -18.26
C ASP A 174 26.93 -8.17 -18.87
N LEU A 175 27.22 -8.31 -20.17
CA LEU A 175 28.04 -7.37 -20.93
C LEU A 175 27.41 -5.97 -20.92
N TRP A 176 26.12 -5.88 -21.24
CA TRP A 176 25.39 -4.60 -21.24
C TRP A 176 25.41 -3.93 -19.86
N LEU A 177 25.19 -4.68 -18.77
CA LEU A 177 25.27 -4.12 -17.42
C LEU A 177 26.68 -3.60 -17.09
N THR A 178 27.71 -4.30 -17.56
CA THR A 178 29.10 -3.91 -17.36
C THR A 178 29.41 -2.63 -18.13
N GLU A 179 28.97 -2.53 -19.39
CA GLU A 179 29.09 -1.33 -20.22
C GLU A 179 28.39 -0.13 -19.59
N GLN A 180 27.15 -0.28 -19.11
CA GLN A 180 26.41 0.81 -18.48
C GLN A 180 27.02 1.29 -17.16
N ARG A 181 27.56 0.36 -16.36
CA ARG A 181 28.31 0.72 -15.15
C ARG A 181 29.60 1.44 -15.48
N TYR A 182 30.28 1.05 -16.55
CA TYR A 182 31.50 1.70 -17.02
C TYR A 182 31.20 3.11 -17.54
N ALA A 183 30.17 3.27 -18.38
CA ALA A 183 29.73 4.58 -18.88
C ALA A 183 29.43 5.56 -17.74
N LYS A 184 28.63 5.15 -16.74
CA LYS A 184 28.37 5.99 -15.54
C LYS A 184 29.64 6.37 -14.78
N LYS A 185 30.64 5.48 -14.70
CA LYS A 185 31.92 5.79 -14.06
C LYS A 185 32.73 6.82 -14.84
N VAL A 186 32.74 6.71 -16.17
CA VAL A 186 33.42 7.68 -17.06
C VAL A 186 32.74 9.03 -16.97
N GLU A 187 31.42 9.09 -17.07
CA GLU A 187 30.64 10.33 -16.93
C GLU A 187 30.92 11.02 -15.58
N ARG A 188 30.91 10.27 -14.48
CA ARG A 188 31.27 10.81 -13.16
C ARG A 188 32.70 11.32 -13.09
N TYR A 189 33.63 10.66 -13.78
CA TYR A 189 35.02 11.10 -13.85
C TYR A 189 35.16 12.39 -14.66
N GLU A 190 34.49 12.50 -15.81
CA GLU A 190 34.47 13.72 -16.63
C GLU A 190 33.84 14.91 -15.89
N GLN A 191 32.73 14.69 -15.19
CA GLN A 191 32.11 15.71 -14.32
C GLN A 191 33.08 16.17 -13.22
N SER A 192 33.80 15.23 -12.59
CA SER A 192 34.78 15.61 -11.56
C SER A 192 35.96 16.43 -12.12
N LEU A 193 36.33 16.22 -13.39
CA LEU A 193 37.35 17.02 -14.06
C LEU A 193 36.85 18.42 -14.39
N SER A 194 35.62 18.56 -14.90
CA SER A 194 35.02 19.87 -15.19
C SER A 194 34.82 20.71 -13.93
N ASP A 195 34.51 20.07 -12.80
CA ASP A 195 34.34 20.77 -11.52
C ASP A 195 35.69 21.19 -10.90
N THR A 196 36.80 20.61 -11.34
CA THR A 196 38.13 20.85 -10.79
C THR A 196 38.93 21.91 -11.56
N GLU A 197 38.54 22.32 -12.78
CA GLU A 197 39.19 23.43 -13.50
C GLU A 197 38.83 24.79 -12.85
N PRO A 198 39.76 25.43 -12.10
CA PRO A 198 39.56 26.78 -11.62
C PRO A 198 40.06 27.76 -12.70
N TRP A 199 39.26 28.75 -13.03
CA TRP A 199 39.69 29.90 -13.83
C TRP A 199 40.95 30.55 -13.24
#